data_AF-A0AB38CWS8-F1
#
_entry.id   AF-A0AB38CWS8-F1
#
_cell.length_a   1.000
_cell.length_b   1.000
_cell.length_c   1.000
_cell.angle_alpha   90.00
_cell.angle_beta   90.00
_cell.angle_gamma   90.00
#
_symmetry.space_group_name_H-M   'P 1'
#
loop_
_entity.id
_entity.type
_entity.pdbx_description
1 polymer ?
#
loop_
_entity_poly.entity_id
_entity_poly.type
_entity_poly.pdbx_seq_one_letter_code
_entity_poly.pdbx_strand_id
1 'polypeptide(L)'
;MDELISRIDGLLDEPDDESLDDWAYPWTDSMRWAPEGVEIHEDDGADAELDGGWDYHPDPQVHVIPVEQVAEWTRWLGTLGDAERSEIAWYVVCFKCGSAGERSVDCGCERAG
;
A
#
# COMPACT_ATOMS: atom_id res chain seq x y z
N MET A 1 -40.22 -6.18 -18.28
CA MET A 1 -38.78 -6.49 -18.48
C MET A 1 -38.42 -6.22 -19.93
N ASP A 2 -39.31 -6.58 -20.85
CA ASP A 2 -39.19 -6.36 -22.31
C ASP A 2 -39.15 -4.88 -22.72
N GLU A 3 -39.85 -3.98 -22.03
CA GLU A 3 -39.81 -2.54 -22.31
C GLU A 3 -38.41 -1.94 -22.09
N LEU A 4 -37.70 -2.40 -21.06
CA LEU A 4 -36.35 -1.92 -20.74
C LEU A 4 -35.35 -2.42 -21.80
N ILE A 5 -35.48 -3.68 -22.21
CA ILE A 5 -34.63 -4.31 -23.24
C ILE A 5 -34.88 -3.64 -24.58
N SER A 6 -36.14 -3.42 -24.95
CA SER A 6 -36.51 -2.75 -26.21
C SER A 6 -36.07 -1.28 -26.25
N ARG A 7 -35.98 -0.60 -25.10
CA ARG A 7 -35.43 0.76 -25.00
C ARG A 7 -33.90 0.78 -25.12
N ILE A 8 -33.22 -0.28 -24.70
CA ILE A 8 -31.76 -0.42 -24.83
C ILE A 8 -31.40 -0.75 -26.28
N ASP A 9 -32.09 -1.70 -26.92
CA ASP A 9 -31.86 -2.03 -28.33
C ASP A 9 -32.10 -0.82 -29.25
N GLY A 10 -33.15 -0.03 -29.01
CA GLY A 10 -33.40 1.19 -29.77
C GLY A 10 -32.37 2.31 -29.57
N LEU A 11 -31.59 2.27 -28.50
CA LEU A 11 -30.49 3.21 -28.20
C LEU A 11 -29.15 2.74 -28.80
N LEU A 12 -29.01 1.44 -29.04
CA LEU A 12 -27.80 0.82 -29.60
C LEU A 12 -27.87 0.66 -31.12
N ASP A 13 -29.09 0.58 -31.69
CA ASP A 13 -29.34 0.59 -33.13
C ASP A 13 -29.45 2.02 -33.71
N GLU A 14 -29.29 3.07 -32.89
CA GLU A 14 -29.01 4.40 -33.44
C GLU A 14 -27.68 4.30 -34.20
N PRO A 15 -27.66 4.57 -35.52
CA PRO A 15 -26.43 4.58 -36.27
C PRO A 15 -25.65 5.80 -35.81
N ASP A 16 -24.80 5.63 -34.80
CA ASP A 16 -23.63 6.49 -34.65
C ASP A 16 -22.86 6.36 -35.96
N ASP A 17 -23.07 7.34 -36.83
CA ASP A 17 -22.37 7.55 -38.12
C ASP A 17 -20.94 8.06 -37.85
N GLU A 18 -20.32 7.54 -36.81
CA GLU A 18 -18.90 7.70 -36.51
C GLU A 18 -18.30 6.30 -36.56
N SER A 19 -17.52 6.06 -37.61
CA SER A 19 -16.70 4.87 -37.73
C SER A 19 -15.93 4.66 -36.43
N LEU A 20 -16.17 3.53 -35.74
CA LEU A 20 -15.30 3.02 -34.67
C LEU A 20 -13.93 2.57 -35.21
N ASP A 21 -13.47 3.17 -36.31
CA ASP A 21 -12.11 3.04 -36.78
C ASP A 21 -11.23 3.74 -35.73
N ASP A 22 -10.29 2.99 -35.16
CA ASP A 22 -9.26 3.42 -34.18
C ASP A 22 -8.48 4.69 -34.58
N TRP A 23 -8.66 5.17 -35.82
CA TRP A 23 -8.12 6.41 -36.37
C TRP A 23 -8.93 7.67 -35.98
N ALA A 24 -10.24 7.55 -35.74
CA ALA A 24 -11.13 8.71 -35.55
C ALA A 24 -11.00 9.35 -34.16
N TYR A 25 -10.54 8.59 -33.17
CA TYR A 25 -10.24 9.09 -31.83
C TYR A 25 -8.73 9.27 -31.68
N PRO A 26 -8.19 10.50 -31.61
CA PRO A 26 -6.80 10.72 -31.22
C PRO A 26 -6.68 10.39 -29.72
N TRP A 27 -6.46 9.11 -29.41
CA TRP A 27 -5.77 8.60 -28.25
C TRP A 27 -4.57 9.49 -27.91
N THR A 28 -4.86 10.54 -27.14
CA THR A 28 -3.87 11.37 -26.50
C THR A 28 -3.34 10.51 -25.37
N ASP A 29 -2.11 10.03 -25.55
CA ASP A 29 -1.39 9.33 -24.50
C ASP A 29 -1.31 10.25 -23.27
N SER A 30 -2.22 10.01 -22.33
CA SER A 30 -2.38 10.83 -21.13
C SER A 30 -1.24 10.60 -20.14
N MET A 31 -0.35 9.64 -20.42
CA MET A 31 0.88 9.40 -19.66
C MET A 31 2.05 10.24 -20.20
N ARG A 32 1.89 10.96 -21.32
CA ARG A 32 2.91 11.86 -21.89
C ARG A 32 2.87 13.25 -21.26
N TRP A 33 2.82 13.32 -19.93
CA TRP A 33 2.96 14.60 -19.23
C TRP A 33 4.45 14.90 -19.01
N ALA A 34 4.95 15.98 -19.62
CA ALA A 34 6.28 16.51 -19.38
C ALA A 34 6.18 18.03 -19.15
N PRO A 35 6.65 18.55 -18.00
CA PRO A 35 6.65 19.98 -17.72
C PRO A 35 7.66 20.74 -18.60
N GLU A 36 7.47 22.06 -18.72
CA GLU A 36 8.27 22.92 -19.60
C GLU A 36 9.77 22.85 -19.25
N GLY A 37 10.61 22.48 -20.22
CA GLY A 37 12.06 22.29 -20.05
C GLY A 37 12.53 20.85 -19.85
N VAL A 38 11.63 19.85 -19.90
CA VAL A 38 11.99 18.42 -19.88
C VAL A 38 12.06 17.88 -21.31
N GLU A 39 13.26 17.54 -21.77
CA GLU A 39 13.49 16.82 -23.02
C GLU A 39 12.92 15.40 -22.89
N ILE A 40 11.93 15.08 -23.73
CA ILE A 40 11.33 13.74 -23.80
C ILE A 40 12.26 12.89 -24.66
N HIS A 41 13.10 12.06 -24.04
CA HIS A 41 13.91 11.09 -24.77
C HIS A 41 13.01 9.98 -25.32
N GLU A 42 13.10 9.72 -26.63
CA GLU A 42 12.50 8.56 -27.30
C GLU A 42 13.29 7.30 -26.95
N ASP A 43 13.31 6.94 -25.67
CA ASP A 43 14.12 5.82 -25.20
C ASP A 43 13.37 4.50 -25.44
N ASP A 44 13.79 3.73 -26.45
CA ASP A 44 13.40 2.34 -26.74
C ASP A 44 13.88 1.35 -25.64
N GLY A 45 14.14 1.83 -24.43
CA GLY A 45 14.69 1.10 -23.29
C GLY A 45 13.72 0.11 -22.62
N ALA A 46 12.64 -0.28 -23.28
CA ALA A 46 11.66 -1.25 -22.76
C ALA A 46 12.25 -2.67 -22.58
N ASP A 47 13.40 -2.97 -23.19
CA ASP A 47 14.08 -4.28 -23.13
C ASP A 47 15.24 -4.34 -22.12
N ALA A 48 15.52 -3.27 -21.39
CA ALA A 48 16.43 -3.37 -20.24
C ALA A 48 15.64 -3.90 -19.04
N GLU A 49 16.15 -4.95 -18.37
CA GLU A 49 15.70 -5.28 -17.01
C GLU A 49 15.83 -4.01 -16.19
N LEU A 50 14.69 -3.44 -15.77
CA LEU A 50 14.67 -2.36 -14.82
C LEU A 50 15.49 -2.86 -13.63
N ASP A 51 16.70 -2.32 -13.44
CA ASP A 51 17.43 -2.54 -12.20
C ASP A 51 16.47 -2.04 -11.13
N GLY A 52 15.99 -2.96 -10.31
CA GLY A 52 15.00 -2.71 -9.26
C GLY A 52 15.61 -1.87 -8.14
N GLY A 53 16.36 -0.82 -8.47
CA GLY A 53 17.09 0.09 -7.61
C GLY A 53 16.22 0.99 -6.74
N TRP A 54 14.98 0.60 -6.52
CA TRP A 54 14.30 0.97 -5.28
C TRP A 54 14.78 -0.01 -4.22
N ASP A 55 15.99 0.22 -3.73
CA ASP A 55 16.46 -0.33 -2.46
C ASP A 55 15.54 0.24 -1.36
N TYR A 56 14.36 -0.37 -1.21
CA TYR A 56 13.37 0.00 -0.22
C TYR A 56 13.91 -0.40 1.15
N HIS A 57 14.59 0.55 1.78
CA HIS A 57 15.00 0.49 3.17
C HIS A 57 14.01 1.30 4.00
N PRO A 58 12.86 0.73 4.40
CA PRO A 58 12.00 1.43 5.35
C PRO A 58 12.81 1.74 6.60
N ASP A 59 12.65 2.95 7.15
CA ASP A 59 13.28 3.29 8.42
C ASP A 59 12.93 2.23 9.47
N PRO A 60 13.90 1.67 10.21
CA PRO A 60 13.62 0.68 11.22
C PRO A 60 12.73 1.30 12.29
N GLN A 61 11.46 0.89 12.30
CA GLN A 61 10.51 1.34 13.32
C GLN A 61 10.72 0.55 14.61
N VAL A 62 10.76 1.27 15.73
CA VAL A 62 10.80 0.67 17.07
C VAL A 62 9.45 0.89 17.73
N HIS A 63 8.78 -0.20 18.11
CA HIS A 63 7.50 -0.13 18.80
C HIS A 63 7.70 -0.10 20.32
N VAL A 64 7.03 0.83 20.99
CA VAL A 64 6.99 0.92 22.45
C VAL A 64 5.62 0.43 22.92
N ILE A 65 5.60 -0.69 23.63
CA ILE A 65 4.40 -1.38 24.05
C ILE A 65 4.16 -1.15 25.55
N PRO A 66 3.05 -0.52 25.94
CA PRO A 66 2.64 -0.45 27.34
C PRO A 66 2.51 -1.85 27.96
N VAL A 67 2.88 -2.01 29.23
CA VAL A 67 2.84 -3.31 29.93
C VAL A 67 1.46 -3.98 29.85
N GLU A 68 0.38 -3.19 29.93
CA GLU A 68 -1.00 -3.65 29.84
C GLU A 68 -1.42 -4.14 28.43
N GLN A 69 -0.67 -3.77 27.39
CA GLN A 69 -0.95 -4.12 25.99
C GLN A 69 -0.08 -5.29 25.48
N VAL A 70 0.85 -5.80 26.29
CA VAL A 70 1.77 -6.87 25.88
C VAL A 70 1.04 -8.13 25.39
N ALA A 71 -0.07 -8.48 26.03
CA ALA A 71 -0.86 -9.66 25.64
C ALA A 71 -1.50 -9.49 24.24
N GLU A 72 -2.05 -8.32 23.94
CA GLU A 72 -2.65 -8.01 22.64
C GLU A 72 -1.58 -7.93 21.55
N TRP A 73 -0.47 -7.24 21.84
CA TRP A 73 0.67 -7.14 20.94
C TRP A 73 1.24 -8.52 20.59
N THR A 74 1.43 -9.39 21.58
CA THR A 74 1.95 -10.75 21.36
C THR A 74 0.97 -11.59 20.54
N ARG A 75 -0.34 -11.44 20.76
CA ARG A 75 -1.36 -12.10 19.95
C ARG A 75 -1.29 -11.66 18.49
N TRP A 76 -1.13 -10.36 18.24
CA TRP A 76 -0.97 -9.82 16.88
C TRP A 76 0.33 -10.28 16.23
N LEU A 77 1.47 -10.24 16.93
CA LEU A 77 2.72 -10.81 16.41
C LEU A 77 2.56 -12.29 16.05
N GLY A 78 1.74 -13.02 16.79
CA GLY A 78 1.38 -14.41 16.54
C GLY A 78 0.72 -14.66 15.18
N THR A 79 0.12 -13.64 14.55
CA THR A 79 -0.51 -13.76 13.22
C THR A 79 0.46 -13.56 12.05
N LEU A 80 1.68 -13.06 12.32
CA LEU A 80 2.72 -12.86 11.31
C LEU A 80 3.59 -14.10 11.13
N GLY A 81 4.25 -14.21 9.97
CA GLY A 81 5.27 -15.22 9.72
C GLY A 81 6.52 -14.99 10.59
N ASP A 82 7.33 -16.03 10.78
CA ASP A 82 8.51 -15.95 11.66
C ASP A 82 9.55 -14.94 11.15
N ALA A 83 9.73 -14.82 9.83
CA ALA A 83 10.63 -13.84 9.22
C ALA A 83 10.21 -12.41 9.58
N GLU A 84 8.97 -12.05 9.26
CA GLU A 84 8.40 -10.72 9.54
C GLU A 84 8.42 -10.41 11.05
N ARG A 85 8.06 -11.38 11.89
CA ARG A 85 8.07 -11.22 13.36
C ARG A 85 9.48 -10.95 13.91
N SER A 86 10.50 -11.56 13.30
CA SER A 86 11.89 -11.43 13.76
C SER A 86 12.50 -10.07 13.44
N GLU A 87 11.98 -9.38 12.42
CA GLU A 87 12.45 -8.06 11.97
C GLU A 87 11.85 -6.90 12.78
N ILE A 88 10.74 -7.13 13.51
CA ILE A 88 10.07 -6.09 14.30
C ILE A 88 10.78 -5.88 15.65
N ALA A 89 11.41 -4.71 15.80
CA ALA A 89 11.99 -4.25 17.06
C ALA A 89 10.90 -3.67 17.99
N TRP A 90 10.82 -4.15 19.23
CA TRP A 90 9.88 -3.60 20.20
C TRP A 90 10.32 -3.79 21.66
N TYR A 91 9.86 -2.87 22.52
CA TYR A 91 10.17 -2.84 23.95
C TYR A 91 8.90 -2.70 24.78
N VAL A 92 8.91 -3.27 25.97
CA VAL A 92 7.84 -3.11 26.96
C VAL A 92 8.19 -1.97 27.90
N VAL A 93 7.24 -1.07 28.15
CA VAL A 93 7.41 0.06 29.07
C VAL A 93 6.27 0.10 30.08
N CYS A 94 6.62 0.23 31.36
CA CYS A 94 5.68 0.59 32.40
C CYS A 94 5.63 2.12 32.53
N PHE A 95 4.61 2.75 31.97
CA PHE A 95 4.45 4.21 32.03
C PHE A 95 4.17 4.76 33.44
N LYS A 96 3.89 3.89 34.43
CA LYS A 96 3.75 4.29 35.84
C LYS A 96 5.08 4.66 36.48
N CYS A 97 6.15 3.91 36.18
CA CYS A 97 7.47 4.07 36.83
C CYS A 97 8.62 4.31 35.85
N GLY A 98 8.38 4.25 34.54
CA GLY A 98 9.38 4.42 33.49
C GLY A 98 10.30 3.21 33.27
N SER A 99 10.04 2.07 33.93
CA SER A 99 10.83 0.85 33.69
C SER A 99 10.58 0.32 32.29
N ALA A 100 11.65 -0.10 31.60
CA ALA A 100 11.61 -0.63 30.25
C ALA A 100 12.38 -1.95 30.16
N GLY A 101 11.96 -2.83 29.24
CA GLY A 101 12.65 -4.09 28.98
C GLY A 101 12.34 -4.66 27.60
N GLU A 102 13.22 -5.53 27.13
CA GLU A 102 13.06 -6.21 25.85
C GLU A 102 12.07 -7.36 26.03
N ARG A 103 10.89 -7.25 25.41
CA ARG A 103 9.76 -8.22 25.48
C ARG A 103 9.01 -8.34 26.81
N SER A 104 9.60 -7.96 27.94
CA SER A 104 8.91 -7.96 29.24
C SER A 104 9.55 -6.96 30.21
N VAL A 105 8.82 -6.61 31.28
CA VAL A 105 9.33 -5.77 32.37
C VAL A 105 8.77 -6.24 33.72
N ASP A 106 9.64 -6.46 34.70
CA ASP A 106 9.22 -6.69 36.10
C ASP A 106 9.44 -5.39 36.88
N CYS A 107 8.38 -4.59 37.01
CA CYS A 107 8.43 -3.29 37.69
C CYS A 107 7.66 -3.27 39.01
N GLY A 108 6.97 -4.36 39.35
CA GLY A 108 6.14 -4.46 40.56
C GLY A 108 4.87 -3.58 40.59
N CYS A 109 4.67 -2.67 39.62
CA CYS A 109 3.51 -1.78 39.57
C CYS A 109 2.17 -2.49 39.31
N GLU A 110 2.20 -3.76 38.92
CA GLU A 110 1.02 -4.63 38.74
C GLU A 110 0.58 -5.29 40.05
N ARG A 111 1.47 -5.39 41.05
CA ARG A 111 1.18 -6.01 42.37
C ARG A 111 0.51 -5.05 43.37
N ALA A 112 0.23 -3.82 42.97
CA ALA A 112 -0.37 -2.79 43.82
C ALA A 112 -1.87 -2.57 43.57
N GLY A 113 -2.53 -3.52 42.89
CA GLY A 113 -3.97 -3.51 42.59
C GLY A 113 -4.77 -4.44 43.48
#